data_AF-A0A2B4RKE9-F1
#
_entry.id   AF-A0A2B4RKE9-F1
#
_cell.length_a   1.000
_cell.length_b   1.000
_cell.length_c   1.000
_cell.angle_alpha   90.00
_cell.angle_beta   90.00
_cell.angle_gamma   90.00
#
_symmetry.space_group_name_H-M   'P 1'
#
loop_
_entity.id
_entity.type
_entity.pdbx_description
1 polymer ?
#
loop_
_entity_poly.entity_id
_entity_poly.type
_entity_poly.pdbx_seq_one_letter_code
_entity_poly.pdbx_strand_id
1 'polypeptide(L)'
;MIVENGGNPPEGSTTILYMSRKLGGRDLKSVENEYKNTKIKAAVKLCCNADPTMAAIRSFEELAIRNGRHTTIKDAKTYAEELDLQLLPNFPNSVAVADGRKVEAKKVKQAIHKACQQEIQAKNTPTHTIAGVQELYQQLLPTRVYYNNKNKTKSQVTDEKCRPCGDSLENVQLILSGCSALAQTKYLKRHALKILFFEVLRSLDLITKVEPWFSQVTPKPLYENEDANAFWHVPLFADTTQVKANRIDATVIDKTNKQVRVIKMSCPWLENRESKDFEKTAKYSQLRLELTNRYPEYKVNQYKIIMREILKSL
;
A
#
# COMPACT_ATOMS: atom_id res chain seq x y z
N MET A 1 -36.68 19.23 10.06
CA MET A 1 -37.15 17.84 10.09
C MET A 1 -36.71 17.16 8.80
N ILE A 2 -35.56 16.51 8.82
CA ILE A 2 -35.13 15.53 7.82
C ILE A 2 -34.83 14.30 8.67
N VAL A 3 -35.74 13.33 8.58
CA VAL A 3 -35.71 12.07 9.32
C VAL A 3 -34.83 11.09 8.56
N GLU A 4 -34.11 10.32 9.36
CA GLU A 4 -33.35 9.10 9.09
C GLU A 4 -33.71 8.36 7.80
N ASN A 5 -32.67 8.00 7.04
CA ASN A 5 -32.64 6.73 6.33
C ASN A 5 -31.22 6.16 6.38
N GLY A 6 -31.00 5.35 7.41
CA GLY A 6 -30.30 4.07 7.26
C GLY A 6 -28.77 4.10 7.38
N GLY A 7 -28.27 4.18 8.61
CA GLY A 7 -26.96 3.63 8.92
C GLY A 7 -26.96 2.09 8.86
N ASN A 8 -25.92 1.54 8.23
CA ASN A 8 -25.28 0.23 8.45
C ASN A 8 -24.12 0.08 7.43
N PRO A 9 -23.06 -0.71 7.66
CA PRO A 9 -21.89 -0.57 8.56
C PRO A 9 -20.55 -0.33 7.77
N PRO A 10 -19.39 -0.16 8.44
CA PRO A 10 -18.08 0.22 7.85
C PRO A 10 -17.41 -0.79 6.89
N GLU A 11 -18.00 -1.95 6.62
CA GLU A 11 -17.32 -3.07 5.93
C GLU A 11 -17.63 -3.19 4.43
N GLY A 12 -18.48 -2.33 3.88
CA GLY A 12 -18.94 -2.43 2.47
C GLY A 12 -18.04 -1.81 1.40
N SER A 13 -16.90 -1.16 1.73
CA SER A 13 -16.20 -0.28 0.77
C SER A 13 -14.82 -0.76 0.31
N THR A 14 -14.12 -1.59 1.10
CA THR A 14 -12.78 -2.12 0.75
C THR A 14 -12.83 -3.29 -0.23
N THR A 15 -13.94 -4.02 -0.27
CA THR A 15 -14.10 -5.26 -1.06
C THR A 15 -13.99 -5.00 -2.58
N ILE A 16 -14.49 -3.85 -3.06
CA ILE A 16 -14.46 -3.45 -4.49
C ILE A 16 -13.04 -3.21 -5.01
N LEU A 17 -12.12 -2.79 -4.13
CA LEU A 17 -10.71 -2.64 -4.51
C LEU A 17 -10.13 -3.98 -4.98
N TYR A 18 -10.53 -5.07 -4.32
CA TYR A 18 -10.00 -6.41 -4.51
C TYR A 18 -10.81 -7.28 -5.50
N MET A 19 -11.95 -6.77 -5.99
CA MET A 19 -12.75 -7.37 -7.06
C MET A 19 -12.02 -7.38 -8.41
N SER A 20 -12.22 -8.41 -9.22
CA SER A 20 -11.71 -8.41 -10.60
C SER A 20 -12.41 -7.35 -11.48
N ARG A 21 -11.71 -6.86 -12.51
CA ARG A 21 -12.27 -5.84 -13.43
C ARG A 21 -13.53 -6.32 -14.16
N LYS A 22 -13.62 -7.63 -14.45
CA LYS A 22 -14.79 -8.26 -15.08
C LYS A 22 -16.07 -8.10 -14.24
N LEU A 23 -15.91 -7.82 -12.96
CA LEU A 23 -16.98 -7.70 -11.97
C LEU A 23 -17.13 -6.27 -11.42
N GLY A 24 -16.55 -5.27 -12.10
CA GLY A 24 -16.64 -3.86 -11.69
C GLY A 24 -15.61 -3.41 -10.66
N GLY A 25 -14.64 -4.26 -10.32
CA GLY A 25 -13.58 -3.97 -9.35
C GLY A 25 -12.32 -3.29 -9.91
N ARG A 26 -11.34 -3.08 -9.03
CA ARG A 26 -10.02 -2.50 -9.39
C ARG A 26 -8.89 -3.53 -9.54
N ASP A 27 -9.16 -4.81 -9.30
CA ASP A 27 -8.24 -5.94 -9.46
C ASP A 27 -6.97 -5.82 -8.58
N LEU A 28 -7.10 -5.16 -7.43
CA LEU A 28 -6.03 -5.07 -6.45
C LEU A 28 -5.93 -6.40 -5.68
N LYS A 29 -4.72 -6.74 -5.24
CA LYS A 29 -4.50 -7.89 -4.39
C LYS A 29 -4.55 -7.47 -2.93
N SER A 30 -5.44 -8.09 -2.15
CA SER A 30 -5.41 -7.94 -0.69
C SER A 30 -4.17 -8.65 -0.15
N VAL A 31 -3.39 -7.96 0.68
CA VAL A 31 -2.17 -8.51 1.29
C VAL A 31 -2.53 -9.69 2.19
N GLU A 32 -3.60 -9.55 2.97
CA GLU A 32 -4.12 -10.61 3.83
C GLU A 32 -4.56 -11.82 3.00
N ASN A 33 -5.30 -11.59 1.93
CA ASN A 33 -5.75 -12.68 1.07
C ASN A 33 -4.59 -13.36 0.33
N GLU A 34 -3.59 -12.60 -0.15
CA GLU A 34 -2.41 -13.19 -0.80
C GLU A 34 -1.57 -14.00 0.21
N TYR A 35 -1.49 -13.56 1.47
CA TYR A 35 -0.84 -14.31 2.55
C TYR A 35 -1.56 -15.65 2.80
N LYS A 36 -2.89 -15.63 3.01
CA LYS A 36 -3.72 -16.83 3.17
C LYS A 36 -3.60 -17.77 1.96
N ASN A 37 -3.69 -17.22 0.76
CA ASN A 37 -3.53 -17.97 -0.50
C ASN A 37 -2.15 -18.63 -0.63
N THR A 38 -1.10 -17.93 -0.20
CA THR A 38 0.28 -18.47 -0.24
C THR A 38 0.45 -19.62 0.73
N LYS A 39 -0.11 -19.51 1.94
CA LYS A 39 -0.11 -20.57 2.96
C LYS A 39 -0.84 -21.82 2.47
N ILE A 40 -2.02 -21.67 1.87
CA ILE A 40 -2.78 -22.79 1.30
C ILE A 40 -1.99 -23.45 0.15
N LYS A 41 -1.43 -22.66 -0.78
CA LYS A 41 -0.61 -23.17 -1.90
C LYS A 41 0.64 -23.90 -1.41
N ALA A 42 1.30 -23.39 -0.37
CA ALA A 42 2.48 -24.01 0.22
C ALA A 42 2.15 -25.37 0.85
N ALA A 43 1.05 -25.47 1.59
CA ALA A 43 0.59 -26.73 2.16
C ALA A 43 0.23 -27.76 1.08
N VAL A 44 -0.49 -27.35 0.03
CA VAL A 44 -0.80 -28.22 -1.12
C VAL A 44 0.48 -28.71 -1.80
N LYS A 45 1.46 -27.81 -2.03
CA LYS A 45 2.74 -28.18 -2.62
C LYS A 45 3.51 -29.15 -1.72
N LEU A 46 3.46 -28.98 -0.41
CA LEU A 46 4.07 -29.89 0.55
C LEU A 46 3.45 -31.30 0.52
N CYS A 47 2.12 -31.38 0.40
CA CYS A 47 1.39 -32.65 0.40
C CYS A 47 1.33 -33.35 -0.96
N CYS A 48 1.68 -32.68 -2.07
CA CYS A 48 1.70 -33.30 -3.40
C CYS A 48 3.09 -33.50 -3.99
N ASN A 49 4.15 -32.99 -3.34
CA ASN A 49 5.52 -33.19 -3.80
C ASN A 49 6.07 -34.54 -3.29
N ALA A 50 6.57 -35.35 -4.23
CA ALA A 50 7.19 -36.65 -3.96
C ALA A 50 8.69 -36.54 -3.63
N ASP A 51 9.27 -35.35 -3.68
CA ASP A 51 10.67 -35.10 -3.37
C ASP A 51 11.03 -35.57 -1.93
N PRO A 52 12.12 -36.33 -1.73
CA PRO A 52 12.54 -36.81 -0.42
C PRO A 52 12.76 -35.70 0.63
N THR A 53 13.22 -34.52 0.21
CA THR A 53 13.40 -33.34 1.08
C THR A 53 12.04 -32.83 1.58
N MET A 54 11.03 -32.86 0.71
CA MET A 54 9.66 -32.48 1.06
C MET A 54 8.99 -33.52 1.96
N ALA A 55 9.37 -34.80 1.85
CA ALA A 55 8.95 -35.84 2.78
C ALA A 55 9.47 -35.59 4.20
N ALA A 56 10.72 -35.15 4.35
CA ALA A 56 11.28 -34.77 5.66
C ALA A 56 10.53 -33.58 6.29
N ILE A 57 10.22 -32.55 5.49
CA ILE A 57 9.44 -31.38 5.94
C ILE A 57 8.01 -31.80 6.34
N ARG A 58 7.39 -32.74 5.62
CA ARG A 58 6.07 -33.28 5.98
C ARG A 58 6.09 -34.03 7.31
N SER A 59 7.06 -34.92 7.51
CA SER A 59 7.24 -35.65 8.77
C SER A 59 7.45 -34.69 9.95
N PHE A 60 8.17 -33.58 9.73
CA PHE A 60 8.35 -32.53 10.73
C PHE A 60 7.02 -31.82 11.07
N GLU A 61 6.24 -31.43 10.06
CA GLU A 61 4.93 -30.79 10.25
C GLU A 61 3.93 -31.74 10.94
N GLU A 62 3.93 -33.04 10.61
CA GLU A 62 3.12 -34.06 11.29
C GLU A 62 3.50 -34.22 12.76
N LEU A 63 4.80 -34.24 13.07
CA LEU A 63 5.30 -34.29 14.45
C LEU A 63 4.93 -33.01 15.22
N ALA A 64 5.03 -31.85 14.58
CA ALA A 64 4.63 -30.58 15.17
C ALA A 64 3.12 -30.54 15.48
N ILE A 65 2.27 -31.11 14.61
CA ILE A 65 0.83 -31.28 14.89
C ILE A 65 0.60 -32.16 16.11
N ARG A 66 1.26 -33.33 16.19
CA ARG A 66 1.15 -34.25 17.35
C ARG A 66 1.58 -33.59 18.66
N ASN A 67 2.57 -32.71 18.59
CA ASN A 67 3.10 -31.99 19.74
C ASN A 67 2.32 -30.69 20.05
N GLY A 68 1.16 -30.47 19.42
CA GLY A 68 0.31 -29.30 19.67
C GLY A 68 0.90 -27.98 19.18
N ARG A 69 1.95 -28.00 18.35
CA ARG A 69 2.62 -26.80 17.84
C ARG A 69 1.87 -26.20 16.65
N HIS A 70 2.17 -24.95 16.37
CA HIS A 70 1.67 -24.23 15.21
C HIS A 70 2.32 -24.75 13.93
N THR A 71 1.54 -24.93 12.87
CA THR A 71 1.97 -25.59 11.63
C THR A 71 1.39 -24.94 10.38
N THR A 72 2.10 -25.02 9.26
CA THR A 72 1.63 -24.48 7.98
C THR A 72 0.38 -25.21 7.49
N ILE A 73 0.24 -26.49 7.86
CA ILE A 73 -0.92 -27.32 7.53
C ILE A 73 -2.15 -26.90 8.33
N LYS A 74 -2.01 -26.52 9.61
CA LYS A 74 -3.13 -25.99 10.41
C LYS A 74 -3.60 -24.65 9.85
N ASP A 75 -2.68 -23.72 9.62
CA ASP A 75 -2.97 -22.42 8.97
C ASP A 75 -3.75 -22.61 7.68
N ALA A 76 -3.27 -23.48 6.80
CA ALA A 76 -3.88 -23.72 5.50
C ALA A 76 -5.29 -24.32 5.60
N LYS A 77 -5.60 -25.11 6.63
CA LYS A 77 -6.97 -25.61 6.88
C LYS A 77 -7.89 -24.49 7.33
N THR A 78 -7.48 -23.72 8.34
CA THR A 78 -8.26 -22.59 8.86
C THR A 78 -8.54 -21.55 7.77
N TYR A 79 -7.51 -21.16 7.00
CA TYR A 79 -7.68 -20.20 5.91
C TYR A 79 -8.49 -20.74 4.73
N ALA A 80 -8.50 -22.06 4.51
CA ALA A 80 -9.38 -22.65 3.52
C ALA A 80 -10.84 -22.58 4.00
N GLU A 81 -11.11 -22.91 5.26
CA GLU A 81 -12.46 -22.84 5.85
C GLU A 81 -13.03 -21.42 5.82
N GLU A 82 -12.20 -20.40 6.09
CA GLU A 82 -12.57 -18.99 5.94
C GLU A 82 -12.97 -18.60 4.51
N LEU A 83 -12.55 -19.37 3.50
CA LEU A 83 -12.88 -19.16 2.09
C LEU A 83 -13.97 -20.13 1.59
N ASP A 84 -14.72 -20.78 2.50
CA ASP A 84 -15.69 -21.84 2.20
C ASP A 84 -15.08 -23.04 1.44
N LEU A 85 -13.79 -23.30 1.65
CA LEU A 85 -13.06 -24.45 1.11
C LEU A 85 -12.69 -25.43 2.22
N GLN A 86 -12.93 -26.72 2.01
CA GLN A 86 -12.39 -27.74 2.92
C GLN A 86 -11.10 -28.32 2.35
N LEU A 87 -9.97 -28.12 3.03
CA LEU A 87 -8.69 -28.69 2.61
C LEU A 87 -8.44 -30.03 3.31
N LEU A 88 -8.29 -31.09 2.52
CA LEU A 88 -7.81 -32.40 2.95
C LEU A 88 -6.35 -32.58 2.49
N PRO A 89 -5.36 -32.15 3.29
CA PRO A 89 -3.94 -32.19 2.93
C PRO A 89 -3.35 -33.59 3.14
N ASN A 90 -3.92 -34.60 2.48
CA ASN A 90 -3.43 -35.98 2.55
C ASN A 90 -2.38 -36.20 1.46
N PHE A 91 -1.23 -36.78 1.81
CA PHE A 91 -0.29 -37.26 0.79
C PHE A 91 -0.80 -38.59 0.20
N PRO A 92 -0.61 -38.86 -1.11
CA PRO A 92 -0.02 -37.99 -2.14
C PRO A 92 -0.99 -37.02 -2.81
N ASN A 93 -2.28 -37.12 -2.47
CA ASN A 93 -3.35 -36.43 -3.16
C ASN A 93 -4.07 -35.47 -2.20
N SER A 94 -3.59 -34.23 -2.12
CA SER A 94 -4.35 -33.19 -1.43
C SER A 94 -5.59 -32.87 -2.24
N VAL A 95 -6.75 -32.95 -1.61
CA VAL A 95 -8.04 -32.62 -2.23
C VAL A 95 -8.58 -31.39 -1.50
N ALA A 96 -8.91 -30.35 -2.25
CA ALA A 96 -9.78 -29.29 -1.73
C ALA A 96 -11.22 -29.66 -2.10
N VAL A 97 -12.17 -29.48 -1.21
CA VAL A 97 -13.60 -29.58 -1.52
C VAL A 97 -14.15 -28.17 -1.58
N ALA A 98 -14.74 -27.81 -2.71
CA ALA A 98 -15.43 -26.54 -2.93
C ALA A 98 -16.85 -26.85 -3.38
N ASP A 99 -17.87 -26.26 -2.73
CA ASP A 99 -19.29 -26.50 -3.04
C ASP A 99 -19.66 -28.00 -3.08
N GLY A 100 -19.10 -28.81 -2.18
CA GLY A 100 -19.31 -30.27 -2.14
C GLY A 100 -18.64 -31.08 -3.26
N ARG A 101 -17.88 -30.46 -4.16
CA ARG A 101 -17.15 -31.13 -5.25
C ARG A 101 -15.66 -31.23 -4.93
N LYS A 102 -15.06 -32.41 -5.20
CA LYS A 102 -13.62 -32.62 -5.06
C LYS A 102 -12.84 -31.84 -6.14
N VAL A 103 -11.88 -31.05 -5.71
CA VAL A 103 -10.93 -30.29 -6.53
C VAL A 103 -9.55 -30.91 -6.37
N GLU A 104 -9.00 -31.39 -7.48
CA GLU A 104 -7.63 -31.90 -7.53
C GLU A 104 -6.62 -30.80 -7.20
N ALA A 105 -5.49 -31.19 -6.59
CA ALA A 105 -4.38 -30.30 -6.23
C ALA A 105 -3.98 -29.28 -7.32
N LYS A 106 -3.97 -29.71 -8.59
CA LYS A 106 -3.62 -28.87 -9.76
C LYS A 106 -4.60 -27.71 -9.98
N LYS A 107 -5.86 -27.87 -9.56
CA LYS A 107 -6.95 -26.91 -9.75
C LYS A 107 -7.23 -26.07 -8.49
N VAL A 108 -6.57 -26.35 -7.37
CA VAL A 108 -6.76 -25.61 -6.11
C VAL A 108 -6.49 -24.11 -6.26
N LYS A 109 -5.47 -23.72 -7.05
CA LYS A 109 -5.20 -22.30 -7.34
C LYS A 109 -6.39 -21.60 -8.00
N GLN A 110 -7.07 -22.28 -8.93
CA GLN A 110 -8.23 -21.72 -9.63
C GLN A 110 -9.47 -21.71 -8.73
N ALA A 111 -9.65 -22.73 -7.89
CA ALA A 111 -10.74 -22.78 -6.91
C ALA A 111 -10.62 -21.64 -5.87
N ILE A 112 -9.44 -21.41 -5.31
CA ILE A 112 -9.17 -20.29 -4.39
C ILE A 112 -9.49 -18.94 -5.04
N HIS A 113 -9.04 -18.75 -6.29
CA HIS A 113 -9.33 -17.52 -7.03
C HIS A 113 -10.84 -17.34 -7.25
N LYS A 114 -11.55 -18.41 -7.58
CA LYS A 114 -13.00 -18.36 -7.80
C LYS A 114 -13.76 -18.09 -6.49
N ALA A 115 -13.42 -18.79 -5.42
CA ALA A 115 -14.03 -18.63 -4.09
C ALA A 115 -13.84 -17.21 -3.55
N CYS A 116 -12.62 -16.67 -3.63
CA CYS A 116 -12.36 -15.29 -3.23
C CYS A 116 -13.18 -14.28 -4.06
N GLN A 117 -13.33 -14.48 -5.37
CA GLN A 117 -14.19 -13.61 -6.19
C GLN A 117 -15.68 -13.78 -5.83
N GLN A 118 -16.14 -14.98 -5.47
CA GLN A 118 -17.52 -15.26 -5.06
C GLN A 118 -17.85 -14.67 -3.68
N GLU A 119 -16.96 -14.77 -2.70
CA GLU A 119 -17.12 -14.14 -1.37
C GLU A 119 -17.24 -12.61 -1.50
N ILE A 120 -16.39 -12.05 -2.37
CA ILE A 120 -16.37 -10.63 -2.69
C ILE A 120 -17.65 -10.19 -3.45
N GLN A 121 -18.17 -11.03 -4.36
CA GLN A 121 -19.45 -10.80 -5.04
C GLN A 121 -20.65 -10.94 -4.09
N ALA A 122 -20.63 -11.91 -3.17
CA ALA A 122 -21.68 -12.14 -2.19
C ALA A 122 -21.86 -10.95 -1.23
N LYS A 123 -20.82 -10.12 -1.08
CA LYS A 123 -20.85 -8.82 -0.38
C LYS A 123 -21.54 -7.69 -1.18
N ASN A 124 -22.27 -8.01 -2.26
CA ASN A 124 -23.23 -7.18 -3.02
C ASN A 124 -23.07 -5.67 -2.81
N THR A 125 -22.16 -5.01 -3.54
CA THR A 125 -22.13 -3.54 -3.57
C THR A 125 -22.65 -3.03 -4.91
N PRO A 126 -23.89 -2.54 -4.96
CA PRO A 126 -24.47 -1.99 -6.17
C PRO A 126 -23.67 -0.81 -6.75
N THR A 127 -23.73 -0.62 -8.07
CA THR A 127 -23.11 0.52 -8.77
C THR A 127 -23.57 1.88 -8.21
N HIS A 128 -24.82 1.97 -7.74
CA HIS A 128 -25.32 3.18 -7.08
C HIS A 128 -24.64 3.45 -5.73
N THR A 129 -24.14 2.42 -5.04
CA THR A 129 -23.37 2.56 -3.81
C THR A 129 -21.94 3.04 -4.10
N ILE A 130 -21.34 2.59 -5.21
CA ILE A 130 -20.04 3.11 -5.71
C ILE A 130 -20.17 4.58 -6.10
N ALA A 131 -21.22 4.92 -6.85
CA ALA A 131 -21.56 6.30 -7.17
C ALA A 131 -21.82 7.11 -5.89
N GLY A 132 -22.57 6.58 -4.93
CA GLY A 132 -22.87 7.22 -3.65
C GLY A 132 -21.63 7.51 -2.80
N VAL A 133 -20.68 6.57 -2.71
CA VAL A 133 -19.41 6.79 -2.01
C VAL A 133 -18.55 7.83 -2.74
N GLN A 134 -18.49 7.77 -4.08
CA GLN A 134 -17.79 8.77 -4.89
C GLN A 134 -18.45 10.16 -4.78
N GLU A 135 -19.77 10.23 -4.69
CA GLU A 135 -20.53 11.45 -4.42
C GLU A 135 -20.27 11.97 -3.01
N LEU A 136 -20.21 11.11 -1.98
CA LEU A 136 -19.83 11.51 -0.63
C LEU A 136 -18.40 12.08 -0.59
N TYR A 137 -17.44 11.46 -1.29
CA TYR A 137 -16.09 12.00 -1.43
C TYR A 137 -16.08 13.36 -2.15
N GLN A 138 -16.90 13.52 -3.19
CA GLN A 138 -17.07 14.79 -3.89
C GLN A 138 -17.84 15.84 -3.06
N GLN A 139 -18.66 15.44 -2.09
CA GLN A 139 -19.31 16.35 -1.14
C GLN A 139 -18.33 16.86 -0.07
N LEU A 140 -17.42 15.99 0.39
CA LEU A 140 -16.40 16.36 1.38
C LEU A 140 -15.40 17.39 0.84
N LEU A 141 -15.17 17.38 -0.48
CA LEU A 141 -14.32 18.35 -1.16
C LEU A 141 -15.20 19.23 -2.04
N PRO A 142 -15.53 20.47 -1.61
CA PRO A 142 -16.46 21.35 -2.32
C PRO A 142 -15.83 21.86 -3.64
N THR A 143 -15.71 20.99 -4.65
CA THR A 143 -15.02 21.25 -5.91
C THR A 143 -15.96 21.93 -6.92
N ARG A 144 -15.42 22.80 -7.78
CA ARG A 144 -16.23 23.49 -8.80
C ARG A 144 -16.91 22.51 -9.76
N VAL A 145 -16.21 21.44 -10.18
CA VAL A 145 -16.80 20.39 -11.03
C VAL A 145 -17.98 19.70 -10.33
N TYR A 146 -17.89 19.45 -9.01
CA TYR A 146 -19.00 18.88 -8.24
C TYR A 146 -20.21 19.83 -8.18
N TYR A 147 -20.01 21.10 -7.83
CA TYR A 147 -21.09 22.07 -7.76
C TYR A 147 -21.77 22.32 -9.10
N ASN A 148 -21.00 22.44 -10.18
CA ASN A 148 -21.56 22.60 -11.52
C ASN A 148 -22.38 21.38 -11.94
N ASN A 149 -21.91 20.17 -11.66
CA ASN A 149 -22.66 18.95 -11.93
C ASN A 149 -23.98 18.87 -11.13
N LYS A 150 -23.98 19.34 -9.88
CA LYS A 150 -25.18 19.38 -9.03
C LYS A 150 -26.19 20.45 -9.47
N ASN A 151 -25.72 21.56 -10.05
CA ASN A 151 -26.53 22.72 -10.42
C ASN A 151 -26.96 22.73 -11.89
N LYS A 152 -26.83 21.62 -12.63
CA LYS A 152 -27.11 21.50 -14.08
C LYS A 152 -28.50 21.98 -14.54
N THR A 153 -29.45 22.20 -13.64
CA THR A 153 -30.77 22.80 -13.91
C THR A 153 -30.78 24.33 -13.98
N LYS A 154 -29.69 25.02 -13.64
CA LYS A 154 -29.55 26.49 -13.79
C LYS A 154 -28.49 26.79 -14.85
N SER A 155 -28.89 27.53 -15.88
CA SER A 155 -28.19 27.86 -17.13
C SER A 155 -26.94 28.73 -17.00
N GLN A 156 -26.12 28.54 -15.96
CA GLN A 156 -24.81 29.18 -15.83
C GLN A 156 -23.72 28.11 -15.66
N VAL A 157 -23.04 27.79 -16.75
CA VAL A 157 -21.76 27.08 -16.70
C VAL A 157 -20.74 28.03 -16.08
N THR A 158 -20.42 27.84 -14.80
CA THR A 158 -19.36 28.61 -14.13
C THR A 158 -17.99 28.00 -14.40
N ASP A 159 -16.94 28.83 -14.34
CA ASP A 159 -15.54 28.42 -14.58
C ASP A 159 -15.14 27.18 -13.77
N GLU A 160 -14.85 26.06 -14.43
CA GLU A 160 -14.46 24.80 -13.78
C GLU A 160 -12.98 24.73 -13.42
N LYS A 161 -12.20 25.79 -13.67
CA LYS A 161 -10.79 25.82 -13.31
C LYS A 161 -10.60 25.74 -11.80
N CYS A 162 -9.52 25.09 -11.42
CA CYS A 162 -9.01 24.93 -10.06
C CYS A 162 -8.75 26.29 -9.42
N ARG A 163 -9.44 26.62 -8.33
CA ARG A 163 -9.25 27.87 -7.59
C ARG A 163 -7.80 28.06 -7.12
N PRO A 164 -7.10 27.01 -6.60
CA PRO A 164 -5.71 27.16 -6.19
C PRO A 164 -4.69 27.35 -7.34
N CYS A 165 -4.85 26.69 -8.49
CA CYS A 165 -3.82 26.70 -9.53
C CYS A 165 -4.23 27.34 -10.86
N GLY A 166 -5.51 27.61 -11.10
CA GLY A 166 -6.02 28.26 -12.32
C GLY A 166 -5.94 27.43 -13.62
N ASP A 167 -5.16 26.36 -13.66
CA ASP A 167 -4.78 25.73 -14.93
C ASP A 167 -5.58 24.48 -15.33
N SER A 168 -6.16 23.77 -14.37
CA SER A 168 -6.77 22.44 -14.59
C SER A 168 -8.17 22.36 -14.01
N LEU A 169 -8.99 21.40 -14.46
CA LEU A 169 -10.35 21.20 -13.94
C LEU A 169 -10.35 20.86 -12.45
N GLU A 170 -11.10 21.64 -11.67
CA GLU A 170 -11.19 21.45 -10.22
C GLU A 170 -12.02 20.21 -9.88
N ASN A 171 -11.36 19.07 -9.79
CA ASN A 171 -11.94 17.81 -9.33
C ASN A 171 -11.15 17.24 -8.14
N VAL A 172 -11.72 16.23 -7.50
CA VAL A 172 -11.12 15.57 -6.32
C VAL A 172 -9.71 15.08 -6.59
N GLN A 173 -9.48 14.44 -7.75
CA GLN A 173 -8.17 13.92 -8.15
C GLN A 173 -7.12 15.05 -8.23
N LEU A 174 -7.48 16.17 -8.86
CA LEU A 174 -6.63 17.33 -8.97
C LEU A 174 -6.34 17.91 -7.57
N ILE A 175 -7.36 18.18 -6.76
CA ILE A 175 -7.17 18.79 -5.43
C ILE A 175 -6.29 17.93 -4.50
N LEU A 176 -6.46 16.61 -4.52
CA LEU A 176 -5.73 15.72 -3.62
C LEU A 176 -4.28 15.47 -4.06
N SER A 177 -4.04 15.40 -5.37
CA SER A 177 -2.79 14.84 -5.90
C SER A 177 -2.18 15.56 -7.12
N GLY A 178 -2.96 16.33 -7.87
CA GLY A 178 -2.53 16.90 -9.16
C GLY A 178 -2.32 18.42 -9.16
N CYS A 179 -2.87 19.14 -8.19
CA CYS A 179 -2.83 20.60 -8.17
C CYS A 179 -1.41 21.09 -7.87
N SER A 180 -0.80 21.79 -8.82
CA SER A 180 0.56 22.32 -8.71
C SER A 180 0.77 23.21 -7.47
N ALA A 181 -0.22 24.06 -7.15
CA ALA A 181 -0.20 24.94 -5.99
C ALA A 181 -0.27 24.19 -4.63
N LEU A 182 -0.99 23.07 -4.57
CA LEU A 182 -1.20 22.31 -3.33
C LEU A 182 -0.21 21.16 -3.13
N ALA A 183 0.20 20.51 -4.21
CA ALA A 183 1.02 19.30 -4.18
C ALA A 183 2.41 19.54 -3.56
N GLN A 184 2.97 20.74 -3.72
CA GLN A 184 4.30 21.08 -3.21
C GLN A 184 4.27 21.54 -1.74
N THR A 185 3.26 22.32 -1.34
CA THR A 185 3.24 23.05 -0.06
C THR A 185 2.54 22.29 1.07
N LYS A 186 1.45 21.57 0.78
CA LYS A 186 0.72 20.81 1.82
C LYS A 186 1.34 19.45 2.13
N TYR A 187 2.27 18.95 1.31
CA TYR A 187 2.94 17.67 1.52
C TYR A 187 3.83 17.65 2.77
N LEU A 188 4.55 18.75 3.07
CA LEU A 188 5.41 18.84 4.26
C LEU A 188 4.64 18.79 5.58
N LYS A 189 3.35 19.16 5.56
CA LYS A 189 2.44 19.04 6.70
C LYS A 189 1.82 17.65 6.84
N ARG A 190 2.06 16.71 5.91
CA ARG A 190 1.45 15.37 5.93
C ARG A 190 2.25 14.46 6.85
N HIS A 191 1.62 14.06 7.95
CA HIS A 191 2.20 13.41 9.12
C HIS A 191 2.88 12.05 8.86
N ALA A 192 2.61 11.36 7.74
CA ALA A 192 3.00 9.97 7.63
C ALA A 192 4.49 9.69 7.39
N LEU A 193 5.18 10.51 6.59
CA LEU A 193 6.61 10.27 6.35
C LEU A 193 7.41 10.51 7.63
N LYS A 194 7.01 11.50 8.41
CA LYS A 194 7.60 11.85 9.70
C LYS A 194 7.56 10.66 10.68
N ILE A 195 6.46 9.91 10.72
CA ILE A 195 6.33 8.72 11.58
C ILE A 195 7.35 7.66 11.16
N LEU A 196 7.40 7.34 9.85
CA LEU A 196 8.34 6.37 9.31
C LEU A 196 9.79 6.81 9.57
N PHE A 197 10.07 8.09 9.44
CA PHE A 197 11.40 8.64 9.71
C PHE A 197 11.79 8.49 11.19
N PHE A 198 10.91 8.83 12.13
CA PHE A 198 11.19 8.62 13.55
C PHE A 198 11.38 7.15 13.91
N GLU A 199 10.63 6.24 13.27
CA GLU A 199 10.83 4.82 13.46
C GLU A 199 12.23 4.37 12.99
N VAL A 200 12.70 4.89 11.86
CA VAL A 200 14.07 4.65 11.38
C VAL A 200 15.11 5.24 12.34
N LEU A 201 14.89 6.45 12.87
CA LEU A 201 15.80 7.04 13.86
C LEU A 201 15.92 6.17 15.11
N ARG A 202 14.78 5.65 15.61
CA ARG A 202 14.76 4.76 16.77
C ARG A 202 15.53 3.47 16.51
N SER A 203 15.39 2.87 15.33
CA SER A 203 16.12 1.65 14.96
C SER A 203 17.64 1.82 14.85
N LEU A 204 18.13 3.07 14.85
CA LEU A 204 19.54 3.45 14.77
C LEU A 204 20.03 4.09 16.07
N ASP A 205 19.25 3.99 17.15
CA ASP A 205 19.55 4.56 18.46
C ASP A 205 19.82 6.08 18.43
N LEU A 206 19.27 6.79 17.43
CA LEU A 206 19.36 8.25 17.30
C LEU A 206 18.32 8.96 18.18
N ILE A 207 17.25 8.25 18.55
CA ILE A 207 16.23 8.68 19.51
C ILE A 207 15.77 7.49 20.36
N THR A 208 15.32 7.76 21.58
CA THR A 208 14.87 6.71 22.53
C THR A 208 13.38 6.41 22.43
N LYS A 209 12.58 7.35 21.91
CA LYS A 209 11.12 7.23 21.82
C LYS A 209 10.59 7.86 20.55
N VAL A 210 9.60 7.21 19.94
CA VAL A 210 8.80 7.77 18.84
C VAL A 210 7.55 8.40 19.43
N GLU A 211 7.33 9.68 19.12
CA GLU A 211 6.10 10.38 19.52
C GLU A 211 4.88 9.83 18.77
N PRO A 212 3.68 9.86 19.37
CA PRO A 212 2.46 9.45 18.69
C PRO A 212 2.25 10.18 17.36
N TRP A 213 1.59 9.53 16.40
CA TRP A 213 1.45 10.03 15.03
C TRP A 213 0.77 11.40 14.90
N PHE A 214 -0.08 11.77 15.87
CA PHE A 214 -0.78 13.05 15.96
C PHE A 214 0.06 14.17 16.59
N SER A 215 1.28 13.87 17.03
CA SER A 215 2.19 14.87 17.59
C SER A 215 2.59 15.93 16.57
N GLN A 216 2.67 17.19 17.03
CA GLN A 216 3.07 18.34 16.20
C GLN A 216 4.60 18.49 16.05
N VAL A 217 5.40 17.66 16.72
CA VAL A 217 6.88 17.76 16.76
C VAL A 217 7.54 17.63 15.39
N THR A 218 8.13 18.67 14.82
CA THR A 218 8.81 18.55 13.50
C THR A 218 10.18 17.86 13.65
N PRO A 219 10.60 16.95 12.74
CA PRO A 219 11.94 16.38 12.77
C PRO A 219 13.03 17.46 12.64
N LYS A 220 14.12 17.30 13.38
CA LYS A 220 15.30 18.15 13.27
C LYS A 220 16.00 17.90 11.91
N PRO A 221 16.71 18.90 11.36
CA PRO A 221 17.44 18.73 10.10
C PRO A 221 18.50 17.61 10.13
N LEU A 222 19.12 17.37 11.29
CA LEU A 222 20.16 16.38 11.50
C LEU A 222 19.97 15.65 12.83
N TYR A 223 20.19 14.34 12.80
CA TYR A 223 20.39 13.46 13.94
C TYR A 223 21.67 12.67 13.70
N GLU A 224 22.55 12.60 14.69
CA GLU A 224 23.85 11.93 14.55
C GLU A 224 24.27 11.24 15.84
N ASN A 225 24.96 10.11 15.67
CA ASN A 225 25.72 9.41 16.70
C ASN A 225 26.97 8.79 16.04
N GLU A 226 27.70 7.96 16.79
CA GLU A 226 28.91 7.29 16.30
C GLU A 226 28.62 6.39 15.10
N ASP A 227 27.45 5.75 15.08
CA ASP A 227 27.06 4.70 14.12
C ASP A 227 26.26 5.20 12.91
N ALA A 228 25.60 6.36 13.00
CA ALA A 228 24.67 6.80 11.98
C ALA A 228 24.48 8.33 11.92
N ASN A 229 24.16 8.82 10.72
CA ASN A 229 23.69 10.19 10.48
C ASN A 229 22.35 10.14 9.74
N ALA A 230 21.36 10.91 10.17
CA ALA A 230 20.06 11.00 9.50
C ALA A 230 19.66 12.47 9.28
N PHE A 231 19.33 12.78 8.02
CA PHE A 231 18.98 14.11 7.55
C PHE A 231 17.52 14.18 7.16
N TRP A 232 16.81 15.22 7.61
CA TRP A 232 15.42 15.49 7.25
C TRP A 232 15.30 16.73 6.38
N HIS A 233 14.87 16.55 5.13
CA HIS A 233 14.60 17.64 4.18
C HIS A 233 15.79 18.62 3.97
N VAL A 234 17.02 18.11 4.15
CA VAL A 234 18.27 18.87 3.95
C VAL A 234 18.72 18.70 2.49
N PRO A 235 19.10 19.77 1.79
CA PRO A 235 19.73 19.65 0.48
C PRO A 235 21.11 18.98 0.61
N LEU A 236 21.32 17.94 -0.18
CA LEU A 236 22.62 17.27 -0.29
C LEU A 236 23.45 18.00 -1.34
N PHE A 237 24.43 18.80 -0.90
CA PHE A 237 25.34 19.46 -1.84
C PHE A 237 26.31 18.43 -2.41
N ALA A 238 26.33 18.30 -3.73
CA ALA A 238 27.34 17.54 -4.45
C ALA A 238 28.57 18.43 -4.69
N ASP A 239 29.76 17.83 -4.74
CA ASP A 239 31.00 18.56 -5.00
C ASP A 239 31.10 18.98 -6.48
N THR A 240 30.33 18.31 -7.35
CA THR A 240 30.09 18.72 -8.74
C THR A 240 28.79 19.51 -8.85
N THR A 241 28.83 20.65 -9.54
CA THR A 241 27.81 21.70 -9.57
C THR A 241 26.49 21.34 -10.28
N GLN A 242 26.27 20.09 -10.71
CA GLN A 242 25.19 19.75 -11.65
C GLN A 242 23.91 19.13 -11.06
N VAL A 243 23.82 18.86 -9.76
CA VAL A 243 22.60 18.21 -9.21
C VAL A 243 21.45 19.22 -9.04
N LYS A 244 20.62 19.36 -10.08
CA LYS A 244 19.40 20.21 -10.06
C LYS A 244 18.36 19.77 -9.01
N ALA A 245 18.33 18.47 -8.67
CA ALA A 245 17.38 17.90 -7.71
C ALA A 245 18.12 17.32 -6.49
N ASN A 246 18.54 18.19 -5.58
CA ASN A 246 19.40 17.85 -4.44
C ASN A 246 18.67 17.75 -3.09
N ARG A 247 17.39 18.12 -3.03
CA ARG A 247 16.58 18.05 -1.80
C ARG A 247 15.68 16.81 -1.80
N ILE A 248 16.10 15.81 -1.05
CA ILE A 248 15.34 14.59 -0.79
C ILE A 248 14.56 14.72 0.53
N ASP A 249 13.56 13.86 0.77
CA ASP A 249 12.73 13.99 1.98
C ASP A 249 13.48 13.53 3.23
N ALA A 250 14.20 12.41 3.15
CA ALA A 250 15.12 11.98 4.18
C ALA A 250 16.31 11.22 3.60
N THR A 251 17.47 11.35 4.24
CA THR A 251 18.68 10.56 3.96
C THR A 251 19.19 9.96 5.25
N VAL A 252 19.55 8.68 5.23
CA VAL A 252 20.08 7.98 6.40
C VAL A 252 21.38 7.30 6.00
N ILE A 253 22.46 7.61 6.70
CA ILE A 253 23.79 7.04 6.53
C ILE A 253 24.03 6.15 7.73
N ASP A 254 24.08 4.86 7.49
CA ASP A 254 24.36 3.80 8.45
C ASP A 254 25.83 3.42 8.28
N LYS A 255 26.68 3.91 9.19
CA LYS A 255 28.14 3.75 9.12
C LYS A 255 28.52 2.32 9.45
N THR A 256 27.81 1.69 10.39
CA THR A 256 28.01 0.30 10.81
C THR A 256 27.80 -0.68 9.67
N ASN A 257 26.66 -0.59 8.97
CA ASN A 257 26.34 -1.49 7.86
C ASN A 257 26.84 -0.99 6.50
N LYS A 258 27.56 0.15 6.47
CA LYS A 258 27.98 0.86 5.25
C LYS A 258 26.83 1.03 4.24
N GLN A 259 25.70 1.61 4.66
CA GLN A 259 24.56 1.87 3.79
C GLN A 259 24.13 3.33 3.79
N VAL A 260 23.82 3.85 2.59
CA VAL A 260 23.16 5.15 2.43
C VAL A 260 21.75 4.91 1.91
N ARG A 261 20.74 5.25 2.71
CA ARG A 261 19.32 5.12 2.36
C ARG A 261 18.76 6.50 2.02
N VAL A 262 18.34 6.67 0.78
CA VAL A 262 17.75 7.89 0.26
C VAL A 262 16.24 7.67 0.14
N ILE A 263 15.47 8.32 1.00
CA ILE A 263 14.02 8.11 1.13
C ILE A 263 13.29 9.27 0.48
N LYS A 264 12.45 8.95 -0.51
CA LYS A 264 11.53 9.89 -1.12
C LYS A 264 10.12 9.36 -1.02
N MET A 265 9.20 10.22 -0.62
CA MET A 265 7.81 9.86 -0.48
C MET A 265 6.94 10.64 -1.49
N SER A 266 5.83 10.02 -1.89
CA SER A 266 4.86 10.55 -2.86
C SER A 266 3.46 10.09 -2.51
N CYS A 267 2.48 10.92 -2.86
CA CYS A 267 1.06 10.58 -2.79
C CYS A 267 0.43 10.79 -4.18
N PRO A 268 0.83 9.99 -5.20
CA PRO A 268 0.28 10.15 -6.54
C PRO A 268 -1.13 9.58 -6.60
N TRP A 269 -1.94 10.05 -7.54
CA TRP A 269 -3.16 9.33 -7.91
C TRP A 269 -2.82 7.91 -8.36
N LEU A 270 -3.70 6.95 -8.09
CA LEU A 270 -3.42 5.52 -8.29
C LEU A 270 -2.95 5.21 -9.71
N GLU A 271 -3.60 5.80 -10.71
CA GLU A 271 -3.30 5.61 -12.14
C GLU A 271 -1.96 6.25 -12.55
N ASN A 272 -1.52 7.28 -11.83
CA ASN A 272 -0.29 8.02 -12.12
C ASN A 272 0.94 7.44 -11.42
N ARG A 273 0.79 6.31 -10.71
CA ARG A 273 1.83 5.76 -9.84
C ARG A 273 3.09 5.38 -10.61
N GLU A 274 2.96 4.64 -11.72
CA GLU A 274 4.09 4.16 -12.50
C GLU A 274 4.83 5.32 -13.18
N SER A 275 4.07 6.25 -13.77
CA SER A 275 4.62 7.48 -14.35
C SER A 275 5.41 8.29 -13.31
N LYS A 276 4.85 8.46 -12.10
CA LYS A 276 5.51 9.18 -11.00
C LYS A 276 6.72 8.44 -10.45
N ASP A 277 6.69 7.11 -10.47
CA ASP A 277 7.83 6.29 -10.06
C ASP A 277 9.01 6.49 -11.04
N PHE A 278 8.74 6.38 -12.34
CA PHE A 278 9.73 6.59 -13.40
C PHE A 278 10.31 8.01 -13.37
N GLU A 279 9.44 9.02 -13.33
CA GLU A 279 9.82 10.44 -13.23
C GLU A 279 10.79 10.67 -12.07
N LYS A 280 10.52 10.09 -10.89
CA LYS A 280 11.39 10.23 -9.72
C LYS A 280 12.67 9.40 -9.82
N THR A 281 12.67 8.23 -10.45
CA THR A 281 13.94 7.50 -10.70
C THR A 281 14.88 8.34 -11.53
N ALA A 282 14.36 8.93 -12.61
CA ALA A 282 15.11 9.74 -13.54
C ALA A 282 15.58 11.04 -12.88
N LYS A 283 14.68 11.74 -12.16
CA LYS A 283 14.98 13.02 -11.51
C LYS A 283 16.14 12.95 -10.50
N TYR A 284 16.25 11.86 -9.74
CA TYR A 284 17.28 11.71 -8.70
C TYR A 284 18.42 10.75 -9.10
N SER A 285 18.54 10.37 -10.37
CA SER A 285 19.62 9.49 -10.85
C SER A 285 21.00 10.08 -10.58
N GLN A 286 21.18 11.37 -10.86
CA GLN A 286 22.45 12.08 -10.67
C GLN A 286 22.81 12.20 -9.19
N LEU A 287 21.84 12.50 -8.32
CA LEU A 287 22.07 12.54 -6.87
C LEU A 287 22.55 11.19 -6.33
N ARG A 288 22.00 10.07 -6.85
CA ARG A 288 22.47 8.74 -6.47
C ARG A 288 23.91 8.49 -6.88
N LEU A 289 24.27 8.86 -8.11
CA LEU A 289 25.65 8.71 -8.60
C LEU A 289 26.64 9.48 -7.71
N GLU A 290 26.31 10.72 -7.36
CA GLU A 290 27.13 11.55 -6.47
C GLU A 290 27.27 10.93 -5.07
N LEU A 291 26.19 10.37 -4.52
CA LEU A 291 26.26 9.67 -3.23
C LEU A 291 27.12 8.41 -3.30
N THR A 292 27.06 7.66 -4.41
CA THR A 292 27.93 6.49 -4.61
C THR A 292 29.40 6.91 -4.71
N ASN A 293 29.70 8.02 -5.39
CA ASN A 293 31.05 8.54 -5.50
C ASN A 293 31.59 9.05 -4.14
N ARG A 294 30.74 9.72 -3.37
CA ARG A 294 31.09 10.23 -2.03
C ARG A 294 31.30 9.13 -1.00
N TYR A 295 30.56 8.03 -1.12
CA TYR A 295 30.64 6.89 -0.21
C TYR A 295 30.96 5.60 -0.99
N PRO A 296 32.19 5.45 -1.53
CA PRO A 296 32.52 4.36 -2.46
C PRO A 296 32.44 2.98 -1.83
N GLU A 297 32.63 2.88 -0.51
CA GLU A 297 32.50 1.62 0.24
C GLU A 297 31.07 1.32 0.70
N TYR A 298 30.10 2.20 0.41
CA TYR A 298 28.75 2.09 0.93
C TYR A 298 27.77 1.67 -0.15
N LYS A 299 26.76 0.88 0.23
CA LYS A 299 25.63 0.58 -0.65
C LYS A 299 24.59 1.70 -0.59
N VAL A 300 24.41 2.41 -1.72
CA VAL A 300 23.40 3.47 -1.86
C VAL A 300 22.07 2.89 -2.35
N ASN A 301 21.04 2.93 -1.51
CA ASN A 301 19.70 2.44 -1.81
C ASN A 301 18.70 3.61 -1.84
N GLN A 302 17.89 3.69 -2.89
CA GLN A 302 16.77 4.63 -2.96
C GLN A 302 15.46 3.93 -2.63
N TYR A 303 14.77 4.42 -1.60
CA TYR A 303 13.45 3.95 -1.21
C TYR A 303 12.41 4.98 -1.62
N LYS A 304 11.44 4.52 -2.43
CA LYS A 304 10.31 5.33 -2.85
C LYS A 304 9.07 4.87 -2.13
N ILE A 305 8.63 5.65 -1.18
CA ILE A 305 7.41 5.38 -0.43
C ILE A 305 6.27 6.01 -1.22
N ILE A 306 5.27 5.20 -1.55
CA ILE A 306 4.06 5.66 -2.24
C ILE A 306 2.93 5.35 -1.29
N MET A 307 2.44 6.37 -0.58
CA MET A 307 1.23 6.15 0.20
C MET A 307 -0.01 6.39 -0.64
N ARG A 308 -0.97 5.49 -0.43
CA ARG A 308 -2.32 5.57 -0.93
C ARG A 308 -3.12 6.30 0.14
N GLU A 309 -3.45 7.56 -0.13
CA GLU A 309 -4.30 8.46 0.67
C GLU A 309 -3.98 8.60 2.17
N ILE A 310 -3.80 9.85 2.62
CA ILE A 310 -4.09 10.22 4.00
C ILE A 310 -5.29 11.15 3.93
N LEU A 311 -6.49 10.59 4.06
CA LEU A 311 -7.61 11.39 4.51
C LEU A 311 -7.45 11.58 6.02
N LYS A 312 -6.84 12.70 6.39
CA LYS A 312 -7.08 13.42 7.66
C LYS A 312 -6.41 14.77 7.58
N SER A 313 -7.20 15.82 7.79
CA SER A 313 -6.92 17.27 7.67
C SER A 313 -7.08 17.88 6.26
N LEU A 314 -8.32 17.91 5.79
CA LEU A 314 -8.90 19.20 5.44
C LEU A 314 -9.92 19.56 6.52
#